data_AF-A0A953ASB5-F1
#
_entry.id   AF-A0A953ASB5-F1
#
_cell.length_a   1.000
_cell.length_b   1.000
_cell.length_c   1.000
_cell.angle_alpha   90.00
_cell.angle_beta   90.00
_cell.angle_gamma   90.00
#
_symmetry.space_group_name_H-M   'P 1'
#
loop_
_entity.id
_entity.type
_entity.pdbx_description
1 polymer ?
#
loop_
_entity_poly.entity_id
_entity_poly.type
_entity_poly.pdbx_seq_one_letter_code
_entity_poly.pdbx_strand_id
1 'polypeptide(L)' 'MFRCKDSIHRLLEFLDGDLSPEEHAQLEEHLKWCPPCMEFLRSYKATPGMCRKALAAKMPEELANKLSEFLRNRIRKA' A
#
# COMPACT_ATOMS: atom_id res chain seq x y z
N MET A 1 -4.65 23.71 10.53
CA MET A 1 -5.70 23.19 9.62
C MET A 1 -5.06 22.86 8.29
N PHE A 2 -4.94 21.58 7.96
CA PHE A 2 -4.42 21.13 6.66
C PHE A 2 -5.35 21.59 5.53
N ARG A 3 -4.77 22.11 4.44
CA ARG A 3 -5.49 22.39 3.20
C ARG A 3 -5.37 21.18 2.28
N CYS A 4 -6.32 21.01 1.36
CA CYS A 4 -6.33 19.87 0.44
C CYS A 4 -5.01 19.71 -0.34
N LYS A 5 -4.38 20.83 -0.72
CA LYS A 5 -3.09 20.83 -1.42
C LYS A 5 -1.96 20.25 -0.54
N ASP A 6 -1.90 20.66 0.72
CA ASP A 6 -0.90 20.20 1.67
C ASP A 6 -1.11 18.72 2.00
N SER A 7 -2.37 18.29 2.11
CA SER A 7 -2.75 16.90 2.33
C SER A 7 -2.31 15.98 1.20
N ILE A 8 -2.43 16.41 -0.06
CA ILE A 8 -1.98 15.63 -1.22
C ILE A 8 -0.45 15.55 -1.26
N HIS A 9 0.24 16.65 -1.00
CA HIS A 9 1.71 16.66 -1.00
C HIS A 9 2.32 15.78 0.10
N ARG A 10 1.68 15.71 1.26
CA ARG A 10 2.16 14.94 2.42
C ARG A 10 1.58 13.52 2.50
N LEU A 11 0.84 13.10 1.49
CA LEU A 11 0.12 11.82 1.52
C LEU A 11 1.05 10.61 1.57
N LEU A 12 2.20 10.69 0.91
CA LEU A 12 3.22 9.63 0.94
C LEU A 12 3.80 9.49 2.34
N GLU A 13 4.30 10.58 2.92
CA GLU A 13 4.84 10.62 4.29
C GLU A 13 3.81 10.11 5.31
N PHE A 14 2.52 10.42 5.11
CA PHE A 14 1.43 9.88 5.92
C PHE A 14 1.26 8.36 5.82
N LEU A 15 1.40 7.79 4.62
CA LEU A 15 1.27 6.36 4.38
C LEU A 15 2.49 5.56 4.86
N ASP A 16 3.68 6.15 4.73
CA ASP A 16 4.95 5.55 5.14
C ASP A 16 5.20 5.72 6.65
N GLY A 17 4.45 6.60 7.31
CA GLY A 17 4.55 6.85 8.76
C GLY A 17 5.66 7.83 9.13
N ASP A 18 6.13 8.62 8.16
CA ASP A 18 7.24 9.56 8.30
C ASP A 18 6.83 10.95 8.84
N LEU A 19 5.53 11.17 9.04
CA LEU A 19 5.01 12.40 9.65
C LEU A 19 5.23 12.42 11.16
N SER A 20 5.42 13.62 11.72
CA SER A 20 5.35 13.78 13.17
C SER A 20 3.93 13.44 13.69
N PRO A 21 3.79 13.04 14.97
CA PRO A 21 2.49 12.68 15.54
C PRO A 21 1.44 13.80 15.40
N GLU A 22 1.86 15.07 15.51
CA GLU A 22 0.99 16.22 15.36
C GLU A 22 0.50 16.38 13.90
N GLU A 23 1.42 16.30 12.94
CA GLU A 23 1.08 16.40 11.51
C GLU A 23 0.17 15.25 11.06
N HIS A 24 0.44 14.04 11.56
CA HIS A 24 -0.38 12.88 11.29
C HIS A 24 -1.82 13.10 11.77
N ALA A 25 -2.01 13.57 13.01
CA ALA A 25 -3.33 13.83 13.58
C ALA A 25 -4.09 14.92 12.82
N GLN A 26 -3.42 16.02 12.45
CA GLN A 26 -4.05 17.11 11.70
C GLN A 26 -4.44 16.70 10.27
N LEU A 27 -3.63 15.86 9.63
CA LEU A 27 -3.94 15.32 8.30
C LEU A 27 -5.07 14.30 8.35
N GLU A 28 -5.10 13.44 9.37
CA GLU A 28 -6.17 12.49 9.61
C GLU A 28 -7.52 13.20 9.85
N GLU A 29 -7.50 14.29 10.63
CA GLU A 29 -8.68 15.15 10.82
C GLU A 29 -9.16 15.73 9.49
N HIS A 30 -8.26 16.26 8.66
CA HIS A 30 -8.63 16.77 7.33
C HIS A 30 -9.28 15.69 6.47
N LEU A 31 -8.68 14.50 6.39
CA LEU A 31 -9.19 13.38 5.60
C LEU A 31 -10.59 12.95 6.07
N LYS A 32 -10.86 13.02 7.37
CA LYS A 32 -12.17 12.70 7.94
C LYS A 32 -13.27 13.67 7.49
N TRP A 33 -12.94 14.95 7.35
CA TRP A 33 -13.91 16.01 7.03
C TRP A 33 -13.91 16.44 5.56
N CYS A 34 -12.98 15.94 4.75
CA CYS A 34 -12.83 16.30 3.34
C CYS A 34 -13.05 15.07 2.44
N PRO A 35 -14.29 14.79 2.01
CA PRO A 35 -14.60 13.70 1.09
C PRO A 35 -13.71 13.62 -0.16
N PRO A 36 -13.38 14.71 -0.89
CA PRO A 36 -12.54 14.59 -2.07
C PRO A 36 -11.11 14.12 -1.75
N CYS A 37 -10.53 14.56 -0.62
CA CYS A 37 -9.22 14.08 -0.20
C CYS A 37 -9.26 12.62 0.27
N MET A 38 -10.35 12.19 0.92
CA MET A 38 -10.55 10.78 1.27
C MET A 38 -10.66 9.90 0.03
N GLU A 39 -11.42 10.31 -0.98
CA GLU A 39 -11.55 9.55 -2.24
C GLU A 39 -10.24 9.50 -3.04
N PHE A 40 -9.48 10.60 -3.02
CA PHE A 40 -8.12 10.59 -3.57
C PHE A 40 -7.22 9.58 -2.85
N LEU A 41 -7.23 9.56 -1.52
CA LEU A 41 -6.45 8.61 -0.72
C LEU A 41 -6.83 7.15 -1.03
N ARG A 42 -8.13 6.86 -1.19
CA ARG A 42 -8.61 5.52 -1.56
C ARG A 42 -8.08 5.10 -2.93
N SER A 43 -8.19 5.99 -3.92
CA SER A 43 -7.68 5.76 -5.28
C SER A 43 -6.16 5.55 -5.27
N TYR A 44 -5.45 6.37 -4.52
CA TYR A 44 -4.00 6.26 -4.36
C TYR A 44 -3.60 4.91 -3.77
N LYS A 45 -4.23 4.47 -2.66
CA LYS A 45 -3.98 3.15 -2.03
C LYS A 45 -4.25 1.96 -2.95
N ALA A 46 -5.16 2.09 -3.92
CA ALA A 46 -5.45 1.03 -4.89
C ALA A 46 -4.36 0.89 -5.97
N THR A 47 -3.64 1.98 -6.28
CA THR A 47 -2.67 2.06 -7.39
C THR A 47 -1.58 1.00 -7.32
N PRO A 48 -0.88 0.76 -6.19
CA PRO A 48 0.16 -0.28 -6.12
C PRO A 48 -0.36 -1.68 -6.42
N GLY A 49 -1.59 -2.00 -5.97
CA GLY A 49 -2.23 -3.28 -6.24
C GLY A 49 -2.57 -3.46 -7.72
N MET A 50 -2.99 -2.39 -8.38
CA MET A 50 -3.24 -2.38 -9.83
C MET A 50 -1.94 -2.55 -10.62
N CYS A 51 -0.89 -1.81 -10.27
CA CYS A 51 0.43 -1.95 -10.89
C CYS A 51 0.98 -3.36 -10.71
N ARG A 52 0.88 -3.94 -9.50
CA ARG A 52 1.33 -5.31 -9.23
C ARG A 52 0.61 -6.33 -10.12
N LYS A 53 -0.69 -6.18 -10.33
CA LYS A 53 -1.47 -7.07 -11.20
C LYS A 53 -1.10 -6.89 -12.67
N ALA A 54 -0.99 -5.63 -13.13
CA ALA A 54 -0.67 -5.31 -14.51
C ALA A 54 0.75 -5.73 -14.90
N LEU A 55 1.70 -5.59 -13.98
CA LEU A 55 3.10 -5.95 -14.15
C LEU A 55 3.43 -7.36 -13.65
N ALA A 56 2.42 -8.16 -13.28
CA ALA A 56 2.63 -9.52 -12.81
C ALA A 56 3.23 -10.37 -13.93
N ALA A 57 4.52 -10.66 -13.83
CA ALA A 57 5.16 -11.65 -14.68
C ALA A 57 4.65 -13.05 -14.32
N LYS A 58 4.44 -13.89 -15.34
CA LYS A 58 4.19 -15.31 -15.11
C LYS A 58 5.44 -15.92 -14.46
N MET A 59 5.24 -16.62 -13.34
CA MET A 59 6.31 -17.40 -12.72
C MET A 59 6.75 -18.50 -13.68
N PRO A 60 8.07 -18.68 -13.93
CA PRO A 60 8.56 -19.80 -14.72
C PRO A 60 8.16 -21.14 -14.08
N GLU A 61 7.72 -22.10 -14.89
CA GLU A 61 7.24 -23.41 -14.40
C GLU A 61 8.31 -24.16 -13.59
N GLU A 62 9.57 -24.12 -14.02
CA GLU A 62 10.68 -24.75 -13.30
C GLU A 62 10.81 -24.22 -11.87
N LEU A 63 10.67 -22.91 -11.70
CA LEU A 63 10.74 -22.26 -10.39
C LEU A 63 9.54 -22.65 -9.52
N ALA A 64 8.33 -22.69 -10.11
CA ALA A 64 7.11 -23.11 -9.42
C ALA A 64 7.20 -24.57 -8.93
N ASN A 65 7.76 -25.46 -9.75
CA ASN A 65 7.96 -26.87 -9.41
C ASN A 65 8.96 -27.03 -8.25
N LYS A 66 10.11 -26.36 -8.31
CA LYS A 66 11.12 -26.38 -7.24
C LYS A 66 10.58 -25.82 -5.92
N LEU A 67 9.85 -24.70 -5.98
CA LEU A 67 9.19 -24.12 -4.79
C LEU A 67 8.18 -25.10 -4.18
N SER A 68 7.35 -25.73 -5.02
CA SER A 68 6.34 -26.69 -4.57
C SER A 68 6.97 -27.91 -3.89
N GLU A 69 8.06 -28.44 -4.44
CA GLU A 69 8.80 -29.54 -3.85
C GLU A 69 9.44 -29.15 -2.50
N PHE A 70 10.08 -27.98 -2.44
CA PHE A 70 10.67 -27.46 -1.22
C PHE A 70 9.64 -27.30 -0.11
N LEU A 71 8.48 -26.68 -0.40
CA LEU A 71 7.41 -26.47 0.57
C LEU A 71 6.83 -27.79 1.06
N ARG A 72 6.58 -28.76 0.17
CA ARG A 72 6.10 -30.10 0.55
C ARG A 72 7.06 -30.79 1.52
N ASN A 73 8.36 -30.70 1.26
CA ASN A 73 9.40 -31.29 2.11
C ASN A 73 9.50 -30.63 3.49
N ARG A 74 9.22 -29.33 3.59
CA ARG A 74 9.21 -28.59 4.85
C ARG A 74 7.94 -28.85 5.67
N ILE A 75 6.77 -28.87 5.03
CA ILE A 75 5.48 -29.08 5.69
C ILE A 75 5.35 -30.52 6.18
N ARG A 76 5.86 -31.53 5.44
CA ARG A 76 5.87 -32.94 5.90
C ARG A 76 6.82 -33.23 7.07
N LYS A 77 7.76 -32.32 7.37
CA LYS A 77 8.74 -32.47 8.45
C LYS A 77 8.35 -31.74 9.74
N ALA A 78 7.22 -31.01 9.73
CA ALA A 78 6.62 -30.38 10.89
C ALA A 78 5.45 -31.22 11.40
#